data_AF-A0A7S2JV65-F1
#
_entry.id   AF-A0A7S2JV65-F1
#
_cell.length_a   1.000
_cell.length_b   1.000
_cell.length_c   1.000
_cell.angle_alpha   90.00
_cell.angle_beta   90.00
_cell.angle_gamma   90.00
#
_symmetry.space_group_name_H-M   'P 1'
#
loop_
_entity.id
_entity.type
_entity.pdbx_description
1 polymer ?
#
loop_
_entity_poly.entity_id
_entity_poly.type
_entity_poly.pdbx_seq_one_letter_code
_entity_poly.pdbx_strand_id
1 'polypeptide(L)'
;GGDNKIGGEGDVVGAEVNADSNKVVVLGVLRCNWGEVAQITGIAVTPVVCYIGDIGDVGNHNVRLRLNPDEVAECFSVPLESFLDREQWIYKEHSAPIFTGGPHIIWGLTGYIIDRFVKDILARYKISLPDGVER
;
A
#
# COMPACT_ATOMS: atom_id res chain seq x y z
N GLY A 1 -24.70 13.98 -32.34
CA GLY A 1 -24.34 12.62 -32.76
C GLY A 1 -22.98 12.32 -32.16
N GLY A 2 -22.94 11.35 -31.24
CA GLY A 2 -21.77 10.61 -30.79
C GLY A 2 -20.51 11.37 -30.38
N ASP A 3 -20.45 11.83 -29.12
CA ASP A 3 -19.16 12.06 -28.45
C ASP A 3 -18.60 10.70 -28.01
N ASN A 4 -17.56 10.25 -28.69
CA ASN A 4 -16.76 9.08 -28.32
C ASN A 4 -16.04 9.38 -26.99
N LYS A 5 -16.57 8.87 -25.88
CA LYS A 5 -15.80 8.71 -24.64
C LYS A 5 -14.95 7.46 -24.76
N ILE A 6 -13.67 7.65 -25.08
CA ILE A 6 -12.64 6.65 -24.84
C ILE A 6 -12.38 6.69 -23.33
N GLY A 7 -13.13 5.88 -22.59
CA GLY A 7 -12.93 5.70 -21.15
C GLY A 7 -11.64 4.92 -20.92
N GLY A 8 -10.61 5.59 -20.44
CA GLY A 8 -9.41 4.94 -19.94
C GLY A 8 -9.75 4.18 -18.67
N GLU A 9 -9.46 2.88 -18.66
CA GLU A 9 -9.44 2.01 -17.50
C GLU A 9 -8.62 2.66 -16.37
N GLY A 10 -9.32 2.97 -15.29
CA GLY A 10 -8.77 3.54 -14.07
C GLY A 10 -9.47 2.94 -12.85
N ASP A 11 -9.72 1.64 -12.86
CA ASP A 11 -10.20 0.89 -11.69
C ASP A 11 -9.10 -0.02 -11.17
N VAL A 12 -8.14 0.56 -10.43
CA VAL A 12 -7.11 -0.23 -9.72
C VAL A 12 -7.58 -0.63 -8.32
N VAL A 13 -8.75 -0.14 -7.88
CA VAL A 13 -9.33 -0.45 -6.54
C VAL A 13 -10.77 -1.00 -6.63
N GLY A 14 -11.25 -1.36 -7.82
CA GLY A 14 -12.69 -1.47 -8.11
C GLY A 14 -13.46 -2.67 -7.53
N ALA A 15 -12.81 -3.82 -7.29
CA ALA A 15 -13.51 -5.07 -6.93
C ALA A 15 -13.55 -5.36 -5.42
N GLU A 16 -12.39 -5.30 -4.75
CA GLU A 16 -12.25 -5.73 -3.35
C GLU A 16 -12.54 -4.60 -2.35
N VAL A 17 -12.08 -3.38 -2.66
CA VAL A 17 -12.20 -2.19 -1.78
C VAL A 17 -12.60 -0.98 -2.62
N ASN A 18 -13.89 -0.76 -2.83
CA ASN A 18 -14.34 0.37 -3.64
C ASN A 18 -14.04 1.68 -2.89
N ALA A 19 -13.16 2.50 -3.48
CA ALA A 19 -12.85 3.87 -3.08
C ALA A 19 -13.35 4.84 -4.16
N ASP A 20 -13.76 6.04 -3.76
CA ASP A 20 -14.16 7.10 -4.69
C ASP A 20 -12.98 7.45 -5.62
N SER A 21 -13.02 6.93 -6.86
CA SER A 21 -11.87 6.86 -7.77
C SER A 21 -11.30 8.22 -8.15
N ASN A 22 -12.10 9.28 -8.03
CA ASN A 22 -11.66 10.67 -8.23
C ASN A 22 -10.69 11.19 -7.15
N LYS A 23 -10.48 10.46 -6.06
CA LYS A 23 -9.63 10.86 -4.93
C LYS A 23 -8.36 10.04 -4.78
N VAL A 24 -8.21 8.97 -5.57
CA VAL A 24 -7.00 8.12 -5.57
C VAL A 24 -6.02 8.65 -6.59
N VAL A 25 -4.83 9.06 -6.13
CA VAL A 25 -3.74 9.55 -6.99
C VAL A 25 -2.65 8.49 -7.07
N VAL A 26 -2.41 7.95 -8.27
CA VAL A 26 -1.29 7.04 -8.50
C VAL A 26 0.02 7.83 -8.52
N LEU A 27 0.91 7.53 -7.56
CA LEU A 27 2.21 8.20 -7.43
C LEU A 27 3.27 7.55 -8.32
N GLY A 28 3.12 6.25 -8.62
CA GLY A 28 3.97 5.54 -9.56
C GLY A 28 4.15 4.06 -9.23
N VAL A 29 4.89 3.38 -10.10
CA VAL A 29 5.30 1.99 -9.91
C VAL A 29 6.47 1.93 -8.94
N LEU A 30 6.39 1.06 -7.92
CA LEU A 30 7.53 0.74 -7.07
C LEU A 30 8.53 -0.07 -7.87
N ARG A 31 9.52 0.61 -8.46
CA ARG A 31 10.56 -0.03 -9.27
C ARG A 31 11.68 -0.56 -8.38
N CYS A 32 11.55 -1.82 -7.97
CA CYS A 32 12.64 -2.60 -7.36
C CYS A 32 13.09 -3.70 -8.35
N ASN A 33 14.21 -4.37 -8.08
CA ASN A 33 14.65 -5.52 -8.88
C ASN A 33 13.73 -6.73 -8.62
N TRP A 34 12.53 -6.73 -9.23
CA TRP A 34 11.54 -7.80 -9.11
C TRP A 34 11.96 -9.10 -9.78
N GLY A 35 13.10 -9.12 -10.49
CA GLY A 35 13.71 -10.35 -11.02
C GLY A 35 13.97 -11.39 -9.93
N GLU A 36 14.33 -10.96 -8.71
CA GLU A 36 14.49 -11.86 -7.55
C GLU A 36 13.13 -12.40 -7.06
N VAL A 37 12.06 -11.61 -7.14
CA VAL A 37 10.72 -12.00 -6.67
C VAL A 37 10.04 -12.98 -7.61
N ALA A 38 10.20 -12.80 -8.91
CA ALA A 38 9.73 -13.77 -9.91
C ALA A 38 10.44 -15.12 -9.76
N GLN A 39 11.72 -15.13 -9.35
CA GLN A 39 12.45 -16.36 -9.04
C GLN A 39 11.99 -17.03 -7.73
N ILE A 40 11.50 -16.26 -6.76
CA ILE A 40 11.02 -16.79 -5.47
C ILE A 40 9.57 -17.28 -5.54
N THR A 41 8.70 -16.61 -6.29
CA THR A 41 7.25 -16.86 -6.30
C THR A 41 6.74 -17.50 -7.60
N GLY A 42 7.52 -17.47 -8.67
CA GLY A 42 7.11 -17.89 -10.01
C GLY A 42 6.15 -16.93 -10.72
N ILE A 43 5.78 -15.80 -10.08
CA ILE A 43 4.77 -14.86 -10.58
C ILE A 43 5.39 -13.45 -10.62
N ALA A 44 5.23 -12.78 -11.76
CA ALA A 44 5.61 -11.38 -11.89
C ALA A 44 4.51 -10.48 -11.30
N VAL A 45 4.89 -9.58 -10.38
CA VAL A 45 3.99 -8.56 -9.83
C VAL A 45 4.59 -7.18 -10.02
N THR A 46 3.74 -6.16 -10.18
CA THR A 46 4.15 -4.76 -10.35
C THR A 46 3.46 -3.91 -9.29
N PRO A 47 4.05 -3.71 -8.10
CA PRO A 47 3.41 -2.93 -7.05
C PRO A 47 3.32 -1.46 -7.45
N VAL A 48 2.18 -0.84 -7.15
CA VAL A 48 1.89 0.57 -7.43
C VAL A 48 1.66 1.27 -6.10
N VAL A 49 2.24 2.46 -5.93
CA VAL A 49 2.03 3.32 -4.78
C VAL A 49 1.01 4.39 -5.14
N CYS A 50 0.03 4.58 -4.26
CA CYS A 50 -1.01 5.59 -4.43
C CYS A 50 -1.21 6.40 -3.14
N TYR A 51 -1.75 7.61 -3.31
CA TYR A 51 -2.28 8.44 -2.24
C TYR A 51 -3.81 8.41 -2.32
N ILE A 52 -4.47 8.05 -1.22
CA ILE A 52 -5.92 7.83 -1.16
C ILE A 52 -6.65 8.98 -0.45
N GLY A 53 -5.97 10.08 -0.11
CA GLY A 53 -6.59 11.16 0.67
C GLY A 53 -6.93 10.74 2.10
N ASP A 54 -7.71 11.57 2.80
CA ASP A 54 -8.18 11.26 4.15
C ASP A 54 -9.30 10.23 4.11
N ILE A 55 -9.11 9.10 4.81
CA ILE A 55 -10.10 8.02 4.89
C ILE A 55 -11.04 8.28 6.07
N GLY A 56 -12.35 8.16 5.85
CA GLY A 56 -13.34 8.21 6.93
C GLY A 56 -14.76 8.48 6.46
N ASP A 57 -15.72 8.28 7.37
CA ASP A 57 -17.15 8.45 7.09
C ASP A 57 -17.67 9.88 7.38
N VAL A 58 -16.83 10.75 7.94
CA VAL A 58 -17.24 12.09 8.41
C VAL A 58 -16.77 13.17 7.44
N GLY A 59 -17.73 13.82 6.78
CA GLY A 59 -17.47 14.96 5.89
C GLY A 59 -17.39 14.59 4.41
N ASN A 60 -17.68 15.56 3.55
CA ASN A 60 -17.88 15.34 2.11
C ASN A 60 -16.55 15.11 1.33
N HIS A 61 -15.41 15.37 1.97
CA HIS A 61 -14.09 15.34 1.35
C HIS A 61 -13.34 14.04 1.58
N ASN A 62 -13.77 13.20 2.52
CA ASN A 62 -13.08 11.95 2.83
C ASN A 62 -13.36 10.85 1.80
N VAL A 63 -12.42 9.90 1.69
CA VAL A 63 -12.62 8.66 0.96
C VAL A 63 -13.32 7.66 1.86
N ARG A 64 -14.43 7.14 1.34
CA ARG A 64 -15.19 6.06 1.98
C ARG A 64 -14.81 4.75 1.32
N LEU A 65 -14.26 3.83 2.12
CA LEU A 65 -13.94 2.47 1.67
C LEU A 65 -15.17 1.57 1.81
N ARG A 66 -15.58 0.91 0.72
CA ARG A 66 -16.63 -0.12 0.75
C ARG A 66 -16.02 -1.47 0.43
N LEU A 67 -15.98 -2.34 1.44
CA LEU A 67 -15.43 -3.69 1.33
C LEU A 67 -16.46 -4.64 0.72
N ASN A 68 -16.01 -5.53 -0.16
CA ASN A 68 -16.78 -6.67 -0.60
C ASN A 68 -16.63 -7.82 0.42
N PRO A 69 -17.67 -8.18 1.21
CA PRO A 69 -17.54 -9.19 2.26
C PRO A 69 -17.33 -10.62 1.72
N ASP A 70 -17.63 -10.88 0.45
CA ASP A 70 -17.40 -12.19 -0.17
C ASP A 70 -15.91 -12.44 -0.46
N GLU A 71 -15.10 -11.38 -0.53
CA GLU A 71 -13.68 -11.43 -0.88
C GLU A 71 -12.78 -10.89 0.24
N VAL A 72 -13.25 -9.89 0.99
CA VAL A 72 -12.48 -9.15 2.00
C VAL A 72 -13.11 -9.29 3.37
N ALA A 73 -12.43 -10.04 4.24
CA ALA A 73 -12.86 -10.20 5.64
C ALA A 73 -12.64 -8.93 6.48
N GLU A 74 -11.57 -8.18 6.21
CA GLU A 74 -11.18 -7.02 7.01
C GLU A 74 -10.33 -6.03 6.20
N CYS A 75 -10.42 -4.74 6.54
CA CYS A 75 -9.49 -3.70 6.10
C CYS A 75 -8.89 -3.01 7.33
N PHE A 76 -7.57 -2.85 7.33
CA PHE A 76 -6.83 -2.20 8.40
C PHE A 76 -5.75 -1.29 7.84
N SER A 77 -5.23 -0.40 8.68
CA SER A 77 -4.09 0.46 8.37
C SER A 77 -2.96 0.23 9.37
N VAL A 78 -1.74 0.45 8.92
CA VAL A 78 -0.54 0.45 9.76
C VAL A 78 0.15 1.80 9.54
N PRO A 79 0.46 2.56 10.61
CA PRO A 79 1.21 3.81 10.47
C PRO A 79 2.56 3.56 9.79
N LEU A 80 2.96 4.44 8.88
CA LEU A 80 4.18 4.26 8.09
C LEU A 80 5.43 4.24 8.97
N GLU A 81 5.43 5.01 10.05
CA GLU A 81 6.47 5.06 11.06
C GLU A 81 6.67 3.71 11.77
N SER A 82 5.62 2.90 11.93
CA SER A 82 5.72 1.58 12.56
C SER A 82 6.60 0.65 11.72
N PHE A 83 6.61 0.80 10.40
CA PHE A 83 7.49 0.01 9.52
C PHE A 83 8.97 0.41 9.64
N LEU A 84 9.29 1.57 10.22
CA LEU A 84 10.67 2.00 10.44
C LEU A 84 11.29 1.40 11.71
N ASP A 85 10.46 0.90 12.64
CA ASP A 85 10.93 0.21 13.83
C ASP A 85 11.44 -1.19 13.46
N ARG A 86 12.76 -1.38 13.51
CA ARG A 86 13.41 -2.64 13.16
C ARG A 86 13.08 -3.78 14.11
N GLU A 87 12.65 -3.49 15.34
CA GLU A 87 12.29 -4.53 16.31
C GLU A 87 10.97 -5.23 15.93
N GLN A 88 10.14 -4.58 15.10
CA GLN A 88 8.90 -5.15 14.56
C GLN A 88 9.12 -6.06 13.34
N TRP A 89 10.37 -6.25 12.91
CA TRP A 89 10.70 -7.06 11.74
C TRP A 89 11.51 -8.30 12.11
N ILE A 90 11.08 -9.44 11.58
CA ILE A 90 11.81 -10.70 11.69
C ILE A 90 12.44 -11.01 10.33
N TYR A 91 13.77 -11.08 10.31
CA TYR A 91 14.55 -11.50 9.15
C TYR A 91 15.14 -12.88 9.41
N LYS A 92 14.90 -13.81 8.47
CA LYS A 92 15.52 -15.13 8.46
C LYS A 92 16.25 -15.32 7.15
N GLU A 93 17.35 -16.06 7.19
CA GLU A 93 18.11 -16.38 5.99
C GLU A 93 17.21 -17.08 4.97
N HIS A 94 17.34 -16.69 3.70
CA HIS A 94 16.56 -17.22 2.56
C HIS A 94 15.03 -17.13 2.69
N SER A 95 14.51 -16.26 3.55
CA SER A 95 13.08 -16.08 3.77
C SER A 95 12.64 -14.65 3.53
N ALA A 96 11.38 -14.46 3.10
CA ALA A 96 10.77 -13.14 3.06
C ALA A 96 10.66 -12.55 4.48
N PRO A 97 10.84 -11.23 4.64
CA PRO A 97 10.72 -10.57 5.92
C PRO A 97 9.27 -10.63 6.45
N ILE A 98 9.14 -10.70 7.77
CA ILE A 98 7.86 -10.76 8.47
C ILE A 98 7.74 -9.52 9.34
N PHE A 99 6.64 -8.79 9.22
CA PHE A 99 6.31 -7.65 10.07
C PHE A 99 5.26 -8.02 11.11
N THR A 100 5.51 -7.67 12.37
CA THR A 100 4.65 -8.01 13.51
C THR A 100 4.10 -6.80 14.27
N GLY A 101 4.41 -5.58 13.83
CA GLY A 101 4.05 -4.34 14.53
C GLY A 101 2.68 -3.75 14.18
N GLY A 102 1.78 -4.56 13.61
CA GLY A 102 0.44 -4.15 13.20
C GLY A 102 -0.65 -5.01 13.83
N PRO A 103 -1.93 -4.76 13.51
CA PRO A 103 -3.04 -5.58 13.99
C PRO A 103 -2.97 -7.03 13.48
N HIS A 104 -2.29 -7.25 12.35
CA HIS A 104 -2.08 -8.56 11.74
C HIS A 104 -0.62 -8.75 11.36
N ILE A 105 -0.17 -10.02 11.35
CA ILE A 105 1.15 -10.40 10.84
C ILE A 105 1.16 -10.20 9.32
N ILE A 106 2.14 -9.46 8.81
CA ILE A 106 2.32 -9.24 7.37
C ILE A 106 3.55 -10.02 6.91
N TRP A 107 3.36 -10.94 5.96
CA TRP A 107 4.39 -11.88 5.52
C TRP A 107 4.26 -12.21 4.03
N GLY A 108 5.16 -13.09 3.54
CA GLY A 108 5.17 -13.51 2.14
C GLY A 108 5.52 -12.37 1.20
N LEU A 109 4.86 -12.32 0.04
CA LEU A 109 5.09 -11.29 -0.97
C LEU A 109 4.75 -9.89 -0.44
N THR A 110 3.67 -9.74 0.33
CA THR A 110 3.27 -8.44 0.91
C THR A 110 4.33 -7.93 1.88
N GLY A 111 4.83 -8.80 2.77
CA GLY A 111 5.93 -8.45 3.68
C GLY A 111 7.19 -8.01 2.92
N TYR A 112 7.54 -8.72 1.84
CA TYR A 112 8.68 -8.35 0.98
C TYR A 112 8.50 -6.99 0.29
N ILE A 113 7.30 -6.72 -0.28
CA ILE A 113 7.01 -5.45 -0.96
C ILE A 113 7.16 -4.27 0.02
N ILE A 114 6.62 -4.40 1.23
CA ILE A 114 6.69 -3.35 2.25
C ILE A 114 8.13 -3.15 2.71
N ASP A 115 8.89 -4.22 2.97
CA ASP A 115 10.30 -4.12 3.35
C ASP A 115 11.15 -3.39 2.29
N ARG A 116 10.90 -3.67 0.99
CA ARG A 116 11.54 -2.95 -0.11
C ARG A 116 11.12 -1.48 -0.14
N PHE A 117 9.83 -1.19 0.05
CA PHE A 117 9.36 0.19 0.14
C PHE A 117 10.04 0.95 1.30
N VAL A 118 10.20 0.32 2.46
CA VAL A 118 10.93 0.90 3.60
C VAL A 118 12.37 1.18 3.25
N LYS A 119 13.11 0.19 2.73
CA LYS A 119 14.56 0.30 2.45
C LYS A 119 14.89 1.24 1.29
N ASP A 120 14.05 1.26 0.25
CA ASP A 120 14.33 2.00 -0.97
C ASP A 120 13.72 3.41 -0.97
N ILE A 121 12.62 3.61 -0.24
CA ILE A 121 11.92 4.89 -0.17
C ILE A 121 12.04 5.45 1.25
N LEU A 122 11.29 4.92 2.23
CA LEU A 122 11.10 5.59 3.53
C LEU A 122 12.40 5.87 4.29
N ALA A 123 13.31 4.89 4.37
CA ALA A 123 14.58 5.02 5.09
C ALA A 123 15.57 5.99 4.42
N ARG A 124 15.33 6.38 3.15
CA ARG A 124 16.19 7.31 2.42
C ARG A 124 15.75 8.77 2.56
N TYR A 125 14.52 9.02 3.03
CA TYR A 125 13.98 10.36 3.19
C TYR A 125 13.77 10.68 4.67
N LYS A 126 14.20 11.87 5.10
CA LYS A 126 13.81 12.39 6.41
C LYS A 126 12.36 12.85 6.33
N ILE A 127 11.48 12.21 7.09
CA ILE A 127 10.11 12.68 7.26
C ILE A 127 10.16 13.92 8.17
N SER A 128 9.90 15.08 7.59
CA SER A 128 9.67 16.32 8.35
C SER A 128 8.19 16.38 8.70
N LEU A 129 7.85 16.27 9.97
CA LEU A 129 6.50 16.59 10.42
C LEU A 129 6.33 18.12 10.36
N PRO A 130 5.14 18.63 9.99
CA PRO A 130 4.84 20.06 10.11
C PRO A 130 5.01 20.51 11.57
N ASP A 131 5.55 21.71 11.76
CA ASP A 131 5.72 22.29 13.09
C ASP A 131 4.38 22.30 13.86
N GLY A 132 4.35 21.68 15.04
CA GLY A 132 3.19 21.70 15.96
C GLY A 132 2.51 20.37 16.25
N VAL A 133 2.99 19.24 15.72
CA VAL A 133 2.55 17.90 16.14
C VAL A 133 3.59 17.32 17.10
N GLU A 134 3.33 17.43 18.41
CA GLU A 134 4.15 16.77 19.44
C GLU A 134 3.82 15.27 19.53
N ARG A 135 4.83 14.49 19.95
CA ARG A 135 4.81 13.03 20.12
C ARG A 135 4.02 12.60 21.36
#